data_AF-A0AAW5XWS6-F1
#
_entry.id   AF-A0AAW5XWS6-F1
#
_cell.length_a   1.000
_cell.length_b   1.000
_cell.length_c   1.000
_cell.angle_alpha   90.00
_cell.angle_beta   90.00
_cell.angle_gamma   90.00
#
_symmetry.space_group_name_H-M   'P 1'
#
loop_
_entity.id
_entity.type
_entity.pdbx_description
1 polymer ?
#
loop_
_entity_poly.entity_id
_entity_poly.type
_entity_poly.pdbx_seq_one_letter_code
_entity_poly.pdbx_strand_id
1 'polypeptide(L)'
;MNEIVNMSKERFTKYCEENAAFEEDISRIINHYFLLLGNKANILQEREFNNEIEEKTFKNNVKRFETLFPAAVKNAFLKGYQLCLEFINHPETQIPENLYTDPNFIKDIPFALANASEYELYEIIRTDETQEFSVFAIRTYEGIRPLLEQVFCEVAFTGAEYAFEHERMEKGIELKKGNSTSLTKVPVDRLFAITPSVNGVVVHAEEHCEIWNLNWNSKVTINDPFIELAEVTFIHQTKDMIQKNIEDGVLYYSILYLGTPLHEIQDRLEIRVKLNSDFGAPRTMEQVEIEYILNEIIGKVHLEAQIPIENMILIQR
;
A
#
# COMPACT_ATOMS: atom_id res chain seq x y z
N MET A 1 -27.39 -11.43 10.23
CA MET A 1 -26.11 -12.00 10.73
C MET A 1 -25.78 -13.35 10.07
N ASN A 2 -26.58 -14.42 10.21
CA ASN A 2 -26.26 -15.72 9.56
C ASN A 2 -26.20 -15.67 8.02
N GLU A 3 -27.06 -14.88 7.36
CA GLU A 3 -27.05 -14.75 5.91
C GLU A 3 -25.80 -14.03 5.37
N ILE A 4 -25.38 -12.93 6.02
CA ILE A 4 -24.16 -12.21 5.61
C ILE A 4 -22.90 -13.04 5.84
N VAL A 5 -22.85 -13.81 6.93
CA VAL A 5 -21.73 -14.73 7.18
C VAL A 5 -21.68 -15.83 6.11
N ASN A 6 -22.83 -16.39 5.71
CA ASN A 6 -22.87 -17.39 4.64
C ASN A 6 -22.49 -16.79 3.29
N MET A 7 -23.03 -15.62 2.95
CA MET A 7 -22.69 -14.89 1.72
C MET A 7 -21.20 -14.53 1.67
N SER A 8 -20.63 -14.09 2.79
CA SER A 8 -19.20 -13.82 2.92
C SER A 8 -18.37 -15.08 2.64
N LYS A 9 -18.75 -16.23 3.20
CA LYS A 9 -18.05 -17.51 2.94
C LYS A 9 -18.14 -17.92 1.47
N GLU A 10 -19.33 -17.87 0.88
CA GLU A 10 -19.55 -18.22 -0.53
C GLU A 10 -18.73 -17.34 -1.46
N ARG A 11 -18.73 -16.02 -1.24
CA ARG A 11 -17.93 -15.09 -2.04
C ARG A 11 -16.43 -15.26 -1.80
N PHE A 12 -16.00 -15.53 -0.57
CA PHE A 12 -14.60 -15.80 -0.29
C PHE A 12 -14.13 -17.06 -1.02
N THR A 13 -14.90 -18.15 -1.01
CA THR A 13 -14.60 -19.34 -1.81
C THR A 13 -14.58 -19.05 -3.31
N LYS A 14 -15.49 -18.22 -3.81
CA LYS A 14 -15.58 -17.90 -5.24
C LYS A 14 -14.45 -17.00 -5.75
N TYR A 15 -14.05 -15.99 -4.97
CA TYR A 15 -13.15 -14.92 -5.44
C TYR A 15 -11.76 -14.98 -4.83
N CYS A 16 -11.60 -15.60 -3.65
CA CYS A 16 -10.36 -15.55 -2.87
C CYS A 16 -9.69 -16.93 -2.77
N GLU A 17 -10.46 -17.99 -2.49
CA GLU A 17 -9.92 -19.35 -2.35
C GLU A 17 -9.32 -19.85 -3.67
N GLU A 18 -8.08 -20.37 -3.61
CA GLU A 18 -7.29 -20.81 -4.78
C GLU A 18 -7.04 -19.73 -5.85
N ASN A 19 -7.36 -18.46 -5.57
CA ASN A 19 -7.07 -17.35 -6.46
C ASN A 19 -5.64 -16.83 -6.22
N ALA A 20 -4.74 -17.12 -7.16
CA ALA A 20 -3.33 -16.72 -7.06
C ALA A 20 -3.13 -15.20 -6.91
N ALA A 21 -3.95 -14.38 -7.58
CA ALA A 21 -3.84 -12.93 -7.49
C ALA A 21 -4.24 -12.41 -6.11
N PHE A 22 -5.30 -12.99 -5.53
CA PHE A 22 -5.71 -12.67 -4.16
C PHE A 22 -4.66 -13.11 -3.13
N GLU A 23 -4.11 -14.33 -3.26
CA GLU A 23 -3.08 -14.82 -2.35
C GLU A 23 -1.79 -13.96 -2.42
N GLU A 24 -1.40 -13.50 -3.60
CA GLU A 24 -0.29 -12.57 -3.77
C GLU A 24 -0.57 -11.22 -3.05
N ASP A 25 -1.77 -10.67 -3.24
CA ASP A 25 -2.17 -9.40 -2.63
C ASP A 25 -2.25 -9.47 -1.11
N ILE A 26 -2.86 -10.52 -0.54
CA ILE A 26 -2.95 -10.68 0.91
C ILE A 26 -1.57 -10.95 1.52
N SER A 27 -0.69 -11.68 0.83
CA SER A 27 0.70 -11.87 1.25
C SER A 27 1.47 -10.55 1.26
N ARG A 28 1.29 -9.68 0.26
CA ARG A 28 1.89 -8.35 0.25
C ARG A 28 1.42 -7.49 1.42
N ILE A 29 0.11 -7.52 1.74
CA ILE A 29 -0.47 -6.83 2.90
C ILE A 29 0.16 -7.34 4.21
N ILE A 30 0.23 -8.66 4.38
CA ILE A 30 0.85 -9.28 5.57
C ILE A 30 2.31 -8.86 5.67
N ASN A 31 3.08 -8.94 4.58
CA ASN A 31 4.50 -8.60 4.60
C ASN A 31 4.75 -7.13 4.94
N HIS A 32 4.00 -6.20 4.33
CA HIS A 32 4.10 -4.77 4.62
C HIS A 32 3.89 -4.48 6.11
N TYR A 33 2.78 -4.97 6.67
CA TYR A 33 2.48 -4.69 8.07
C TYR A 33 3.33 -5.51 9.05
N PHE A 34 3.84 -6.68 8.65
CA PHE A 34 4.83 -7.42 9.42
C PHE A 34 6.13 -6.62 9.54
N LEU A 35 6.60 -6.00 8.45
CA LEU A 35 7.79 -5.16 8.47
C LEU A 35 7.62 -3.96 9.41
N LEU A 36 6.46 -3.30 9.34
CA LEU A 36 6.18 -2.13 10.19
C LEU A 36 6.12 -2.49 11.68
N LEU A 37 5.29 -3.48 12.04
CA LEU A 37 5.15 -3.90 13.42
C LEU A 37 6.40 -4.62 13.93
N GLY A 38 7.09 -5.37 13.07
CA GLY A 38 8.33 -6.05 13.39
C GLY A 38 9.47 -5.07 13.67
N ASN A 39 9.56 -3.99 12.90
CA ASN A 39 10.49 -2.90 13.18
C ASN A 39 10.14 -2.23 14.52
N LYS A 40 8.86 -1.91 14.76
CA LYS A 40 8.41 -1.33 16.02
C LYS A 40 8.67 -2.22 17.24
N ALA A 41 8.51 -3.53 17.06
CA ALA A 41 8.78 -4.56 18.07
C ALA A 41 10.28 -4.86 18.24
N ASN A 42 11.14 -4.25 17.42
CA ASN A 42 12.58 -4.50 17.35
C ASN A 42 12.92 -5.99 17.18
N ILE A 43 12.17 -6.68 16.31
CA ILE A 43 12.39 -8.11 15.99
C ILE A 43 13.08 -8.34 14.65
N LEU A 44 13.26 -7.30 13.85
CA LEU A 44 13.94 -7.37 12.54
C LEU A 44 15.44 -7.10 12.61
N GLN A 45 15.93 -6.58 13.73
CA GLN A 45 17.34 -6.22 13.89
C GLN A 45 18.17 -7.40 14.39
N GLU A 46 19.40 -7.51 13.88
CA GLU A 46 20.39 -8.40 14.47
C GLU A 46 20.73 -7.93 15.88
N ARG A 47 20.68 -8.85 16.85
CA ARG A 47 20.86 -8.52 18.26
C ARG A 47 21.89 -9.44 18.90
N GLU A 48 22.82 -8.83 19.63
CA GLU A 48 23.71 -9.54 20.54
C GLU A 48 22.99 -9.79 21.87
N PHE A 49 23.04 -11.02 22.35
CA PHE A 49 22.41 -11.43 23.61
C PHE A 49 23.48 -11.61 24.69
N ASN A 50 23.17 -11.13 25.90
CA ASN A 50 24.09 -11.26 27.03
C ASN A 50 24.09 -12.66 27.64
N ASN A 51 23.05 -13.46 27.38
CA ASN A 51 22.93 -14.85 27.84
C ASN A 51 21.94 -15.67 26.98
N GLU A 52 22.03 -17.00 27.10
CA GLU A 52 21.21 -17.96 26.34
C GLU A 52 19.70 -17.87 26.67
N ILE A 53 19.32 -17.43 27.87
CA ILE A 53 17.91 -17.34 28.28
C ILE A 53 17.22 -16.19 27.55
N GLU A 54 17.89 -15.03 27.46
CA GLU A 54 17.42 -13.87 26.70
C GLU A 54 17.27 -14.22 25.22
N GLU A 55 18.28 -14.87 24.63
CA GLU A 55 18.26 -15.31 23.24
C GLU A 55 17.08 -16.27 22.97
N LYS A 56 16.90 -17.29 23.82
CA LYS A 56 15.80 -18.25 23.67
C LYS A 56 14.44 -17.60 23.82
N THR A 57 14.30 -16.65 24.75
CA THR A 57 13.06 -15.91 24.96
C THR A 57 12.72 -15.04 23.74
N PHE A 58 13.72 -14.31 23.23
CA PHE A 58 13.56 -13.50 22.02
C PHE A 58 13.16 -14.36 20.82
N LYS A 59 13.90 -15.43 20.52
CA LYS A 59 13.60 -16.35 19.40
C LYS A 59 12.20 -16.96 19.51
N ASN A 60 11.76 -17.32 20.71
CA ASN A 60 10.40 -17.80 20.94
C ASN A 60 9.34 -16.73 20.67
N ASN A 61 9.59 -15.49 21.09
CA ASN A 61 8.67 -14.37 20.82
C ASN A 61 8.60 -14.05 19.32
N VAL A 62 9.74 -14.03 18.61
CA VAL A 62 9.79 -13.85 17.15
C VAL A 62 8.96 -14.93 16.45
N LYS A 63 9.22 -16.21 16.76
CA LYS A 63 8.48 -17.32 16.18
C LYS A 63 6.98 -17.23 16.46
N ARG A 64 6.60 -16.81 17.67
CA ARG A 64 5.20 -16.61 18.05
C ARG A 64 4.57 -15.46 17.26
N PHE A 65 5.31 -14.38 17.03
CA PHE A 65 4.89 -13.25 16.20
C PHE A 65 4.65 -13.71 14.75
N GLU A 66 5.62 -14.38 14.13
CA GLU A 66 5.53 -14.94 12.77
C GLU A 66 4.37 -15.93 12.59
N THR A 67 4.03 -16.67 13.65
CA THR A 67 2.92 -17.64 13.63
C THR A 67 1.56 -16.97 13.77
N LEU A 68 1.41 -16.05 14.72
CA LEU A 68 0.12 -15.48 15.08
C LEU A 68 -0.28 -14.31 14.18
N PHE A 69 0.67 -13.50 13.72
CA PHE A 69 0.38 -12.28 12.98
C PHE A 69 -0.38 -12.52 11.66
N PRO A 70 0.03 -13.46 10.78
CA PRO A 70 -0.68 -13.70 9.52
C PRO A 70 -2.14 -14.12 9.74
N ALA A 71 -2.39 -14.97 10.75
CA ALA A 71 -3.74 -15.41 11.10
C ALA A 71 -4.62 -14.25 11.60
N ALA A 72 -4.05 -13.35 12.41
CA ALA A 72 -4.74 -12.15 12.87
C ALA A 72 -5.08 -11.21 11.71
N VAL A 73 -4.14 -10.97 10.78
CA VAL A 73 -4.36 -10.14 9.59
C VAL A 73 -5.46 -10.71 8.69
N LYS A 74 -5.43 -12.01 8.38
CA LYS A 74 -6.47 -12.66 7.57
C LYS A 74 -7.87 -12.55 8.23
N ASN A 75 -7.95 -12.67 9.55
CA ASN A 75 -9.21 -12.49 10.28
C ASN A 75 -9.69 -11.04 10.30
N ALA A 76 -8.81 -10.06 10.54
CA ALA A 76 -9.16 -8.64 10.46
C ALA A 76 -9.69 -8.28 9.05
N PHE A 77 -9.03 -8.79 8.00
CA PHE A 77 -9.48 -8.62 6.61
C PHE A 77 -10.88 -9.21 6.41
N LEU A 78 -11.12 -10.45 6.83
CA LEU A 78 -12.42 -11.10 6.69
C LEU A 78 -13.52 -10.37 7.46
N LYS A 79 -13.21 -9.82 8.63
CA LYS A 79 -14.16 -9.00 9.39
C LYS A 79 -14.52 -7.71 8.67
N GLY A 80 -13.54 -7.00 8.13
CA GLY A 80 -13.80 -5.83 7.31
C GLY A 80 -14.64 -6.14 6.06
N TYR A 81 -14.36 -7.28 5.41
CA TYR A 81 -15.16 -7.79 4.30
C TYR A 81 -16.62 -8.00 4.70
N GLN A 82 -16.86 -8.71 5.81
CA GLN A 82 -18.19 -8.94 6.36
C GLN A 82 -18.92 -7.63 6.69
N LEU A 83 -18.24 -6.69 7.34
CA LEU A 83 -18.81 -5.39 7.70
C LEU A 83 -19.27 -4.59 6.48
N CYS A 84 -18.48 -4.59 5.41
CA CYS A 84 -18.90 -3.94 4.18
C CYS A 84 -20.12 -4.62 3.55
N LEU A 85 -20.19 -5.95 3.57
CA LEU A 85 -21.39 -6.66 3.11
C LEU A 85 -22.63 -6.32 3.96
N GLU A 86 -22.49 -6.19 5.27
CA GLU A 86 -23.58 -5.73 6.13
C GLU A 86 -24.00 -4.30 5.76
N PHE A 87 -23.03 -3.40 5.60
CA PHE A 87 -23.25 -2.01 5.23
C PHE A 87 -23.97 -1.85 3.88
N ILE A 88 -23.52 -2.50 2.81
CA ILE A 88 -24.13 -2.32 1.48
C ILE A 88 -25.54 -2.94 1.36
N ASN A 89 -25.85 -3.94 2.19
CA ASN A 89 -27.15 -4.62 2.19
C ASN A 89 -28.13 -4.03 3.22
N HIS A 90 -27.68 -3.14 4.10
CA HIS A 90 -28.56 -2.53 5.09
C HIS A 90 -29.47 -1.47 4.42
N PRO A 91 -30.78 -1.42 4.74
CA PRO A 91 -31.74 -0.54 4.06
C PRO A 91 -31.40 0.96 4.10
N GLU A 92 -30.72 1.42 5.15
CA GLU A 92 -30.40 2.84 5.36
C GLU A 92 -29.12 3.30 4.65
N THR A 93 -28.31 2.37 4.16
CA THR A 93 -26.97 2.61 3.61
C THR A 93 -26.84 2.11 2.17
N GLN A 94 -27.97 1.99 1.48
CA GLN A 94 -28.00 1.58 0.08
C GLN A 94 -27.19 2.55 -0.79
N ILE A 95 -26.25 1.99 -1.55
CA ILE A 95 -25.37 2.75 -2.42
C ILE A 95 -26.06 2.90 -3.80
N PRO A 96 -26.26 4.14 -4.29
CA PRO A 96 -26.77 4.38 -5.63
C PRO A 96 -25.92 3.73 -6.72
N GLU A 97 -26.55 3.15 -7.75
CA GLU A 97 -25.85 2.44 -8.83
C GLU A 97 -24.78 3.28 -9.55
N ASN A 98 -24.98 4.58 -9.68
CA ASN A 98 -24.00 5.46 -10.33
C ASN A 98 -22.65 5.50 -9.58
N LEU A 99 -22.65 5.32 -8.26
CA LEU A 99 -21.41 5.32 -7.46
C LEU A 99 -20.59 4.04 -7.69
N TYR A 100 -21.22 2.93 -8.10
CA TYR A 100 -20.50 1.70 -8.47
C TYR A 100 -19.71 1.85 -9.78
N THR A 101 -20.01 2.86 -10.60
CA THR A 101 -19.23 3.15 -11.83
C THR A 101 -18.04 4.07 -11.56
N ASP A 102 -18.03 4.76 -10.42
CA ASP A 102 -16.99 5.70 -10.04
C ASP A 102 -15.80 4.95 -9.42
N PRO A 103 -14.63 4.96 -10.07
CA PRO A 103 -13.45 4.26 -9.55
C PRO A 103 -12.86 4.88 -8.28
N ASN A 104 -13.19 6.12 -7.95
CA ASN A 104 -12.71 6.77 -6.72
C ASN A 104 -13.56 6.44 -5.50
N PHE A 105 -14.84 6.09 -5.71
CA PHE A 105 -15.78 5.86 -4.61
C PHE A 105 -15.36 4.70 -3.68
N ILE A 106 -14.62 3.70 -4.19
CA ILE A 106 -14.06 2.64 -3.34
C ILE A 106 -13.18 3.21 -2.21
N LYS A 107 -12.54 4.36 -2.42
CA LYS A 107 -11.68 5.04 -1.44
C LYS A 107 -12.46 5.79 -0.37
N ASP A 108 -13.76 6.00 -0.57
CA ASP A 108 -14.68 6.60 0.41
C ASP A 108 -15.32 5.52 1.32
N ILE A 109 -15.24 4.24 0.96
CA ILE A 109 -15.78 3.13 1.77
C ILE A 109 -15.26 3.12 3.21
N PRO A 110 -13.96 3.33 3.49
CA PRO A 110 -13.46 3.42 4.86
C PRO A 110 -14.16 4.51 5.67
N PHE A 111 -14.33 5.70 5.08
CA PHE A 111 -15.03 6.82 5.71
C PHE A 111 -16.52 6.52 5.92
N ALA A 112 -17.19 5.96 4.92
CA ALA A 112 -18.61 5.61 5.02
C ALA A 112 -18.85 4.58 6.14
N LEU A 113 -18.00 3.54 6.24
CA LEU A 113 -18.09 2.53 7.28
C LEU A 113 -17.82 3.08 8.68
N ALA A 114 -16.79 3.92 8.82
CA ALA A 114 -16.44 4.54 10.10
C ALA A 114 -17.58 5.43 10.62
N ASN A 115 -18.24 6.19 9.75
CA ASN A 115 -19.36 7.06 10.13
C ASN A 115 -20.69 6.32 10.35
N ALA A 116 -20.89 5.17 9.71
CA ALA A 116 -22.08 4.36 9.89
C ALA A 116 -22.02 3.46 11.15
N SER A 117 -20.83 3.27 11.71
CA SER A 117 -20.62 2.41 12.87
C SER A 117 -20.83 3.18 14.18
N GLU A 118 -21.62 2.63 15.10
CA GLU A 118 -21.78 3.21 16.46
C GLU A 118 -20.53 3.01 17.34
N TYR A 119 -19.72 2.00 17.04
CA TYR A 119 -18.52 1.61 17.78
C TYR A 119 -17.26 1.86 16.97
N GLU A 120 -16.12 2.01 17.65
CA GLU A 120 -14.83 2.09 16.98
C GLU A 120 -14.54 0.79 16.23
N LEU A 121 -14.07 0.90 14.97
CA LEU A 121 -13.84 -0.26 14.11
C LEU A 121 -12.96 -1.32 14.78
N TYR A 122 -11.92 -0.90 15.51
CA TYR A 122 -11.03 -1.81 16.22
C TYR A 122 -11.78 -2.72 17.20
N GLU A 123 -12.84 -2.23 17.86
CA GLU A 123 -13.65 -3.06 18.76
C GLU A 123 -14.48 -4.08 17.99
N ILE A 124 -14.98 -3.72 16.81
CA ILE A 124 -15.84 -4.55 15.97
C ILE A 124 -15.05 -5.70 15.33
N ILE A 125 -13.79 -5.46 14.95
CA ILE A 125 -12.95 -6.44 14.24
C ILE A 125 -12.19 -7.39 15.19
N ARG A 126 -12.39 -7.27 16.51
CA ARG A 126 -11.77 -8.16 17.50
C ARG A 126 -12.39 -9.56 17.45
N THR A 127 -11.62 -10.46 16.85
CA THR A 127 -11.78 -11.92 16.82
C THR A 127 -10.86 -12.60 17.83
N ASP A 128 -11.04 -13.90 18.06
CA ASP A 128 -10.16 -14.68 18.93
C ASP A 128 -8.69 -14.61 18.46
N GLU A 129 -8.44 -14.68 17.14
CA GLU A 129 -7.09 -14.63 16.56
C GLU A 129 -6.44 -13.25 16.70
N THR A 130 -7.18 -12.19 16.36
CA THR A 130 -6.68 -10.81 16.52
C THR A 130 -6.45 -10.47 18.00
N GLN A 131 -7.32 -10.97 18.89
CA GLN A 131 -7.20 -10.79 20.33
C GLN A 131 -6.01 -11.56 20.90
N GLU A 132 -5.79 -12.80 20.48
CA GLU A 132 -4.64 -13.60 20.91
C GLU A 132 -3.33 -12.90 20.54
N PHE A 133 -3.19 -12.47 19.28
CA PHE A 133 -2.01 -11.74 18.85
C PHE A 133 -1.85 -10.41 19.60
N SER A 134 -2.93 -9.65 19.75
CA SER A 134 -2.88 -8.35 20.44
C SER A 134 -2.46 -8.47 21.89
N VAL A 135 -3.00 -9.44 22.63
CA VAL A 135 -2.62 -9.68 24.03
C VAL A 135 -1.15 -10.09 24.14
N PHE A 136 -0.67 -10.94 23.23
CA PHE A 136 0.74 -11.30 23.16
C PHE A 136 1.61 -10.06 22.87
N ALA A 137 1.35 -9.37 21.76
CA ALA A 137 2.17 -8.27 21.29
C ALA A 137 2.25 -7.12 22.30
N ILE A 138 1.11 -6.69 22.87
CA ILE A 138 1.04 -5.58 23.82
C ILE A 138 1.77 -5.90 25.14
N ARG A 139 1.76 -7.17 25.58
CA ARG A 139 2.47 -7.58 26.80
C ARG A 139 3.97 -7.74 26.58
N THR A 140 4.40 -7.99 25.35
CA THR A 140 5.80 -8.31 25.02
C THR A 140 6.56 -7.10 24.51
N TYR A 141 5.92 -6.20 23.75
CA TYR A 141 6.59 -5.10 23.07
C TYR A 141 6.02 -3.75 23.53
N GLU A 142 6.92 -2.88 24.00
CA GLU A 142 6.55 -1.56 24.49
C GLU A 142 6.09 -0.65 23.35
N GLY A 143 5.02 0.11 23.58
CA GLY A 143 4.55 1.13 22.62
C GLY A 143 4.01 0.57 21.29
N ILE A 144 3.83 -0.75 21.15
CA ILE A 144 3.32 -1.35 19.91
C ILE A 144 1.82 -1.12 19.70
N ARG A 145 1.07 -0.91 20.79
CA ARG A 145 -0.39 -0.88 20.79
C ARG A 145 -1.00 0.12 19.78
N PRO A 146 -0.61 1.40 19.73
CA PRO A 146 -1.25 2.34 18.80
C PRO A 146 -1.07 1.94 17.33
N LEU A 147 0.14 1.52 16.95
CA LEU A 147 0.44 1.05 15.60
C LEU A 147 -0.32 -0.24 15.28
N LEU A 148 -0.43 -1.15 16.25
CA LEU A 148 -1.15 -2.41 16.08
C LEU A 148 -2.64 -2.19 15.79
N GLU A 149 -3.29 -1.34 16.60
CA GLU A 149 -4.71 -0.99 16.43
C GLU A 149 -4.95 -0.37 15.06
N GLN A 150 -4.08 0.56 14.65
CA GLN A 150 -4.11 1.17 13.33
C GLN A 150 -3.98 0.14 12.20
N VAL A 151 -2.97 -0.75 12.27
CA VAL A 151 -2.73 -1.79 11.26
C VAL A 151 -3.96 -2.68 11.07
N PHE A 152 -4.59 -3.13 12.16
CA PHE A 152 -5.78 -3.98 12.03
C PHE A 152 -6.97 -3.25 11.42
N CYS A 153 -7.17 -1.98 11.73
CA CYS A 153 -8.18 -1.16 11.06
C CYS A 153 -7.88 -1.01 9.56
N GLU A 154 -6.63 -0.70 9.17
CA GLU A 154 -6.26 -0.58 7.76
C GLU A 154 -6.48 -1.89 6.98
N VAL A 155 -6.14 -3.03 7.58
CA VAL A 155 -6.38 -4.36 7.01
C VAL A 155 -7.88 -4.62 6.86
N ALA A 156 -8.68 -4.31 7.87
CA ALA A 156 -10.13 -4.46 7.80
C ALA A 156 -10.74 -3.59 6.70
N PHE A 157 -10.35 -2.32 6.60
CA PHE A 157 -10.79 -1.46 5.51
C PHE A 157 -10.39 -1.99 4.14
N THR A 158 -9.24 -2.66 4.02
CA THR A 158 -8.87 -3.34 2.78
C THR A 158 -9.82 -4.49 2.46
N GLY A 159 -10.21 -5.29 3.45
CA GLY A 159 -11.26 -6.30 3.28
C GLY A 159 -12.60 -5.69 2.83
N ALA A 160 -12.96 -4.53 3.36
CA ALA A 160 -14.15 -3.80 2.95
C ALA A 160 -14.11 -3.33 1.49
N GLU A 161 -12.99 -2.76 1.03
CA GLU A 161 -12.82 -2.39 -0.38
C GLU A 161 -13.02 -3.61 -1.31
N TYR A 162 -12.47 -4.78 -0.93
CA TYR A 162 -12.64 -6.03 -1.69
C TYR A 162 -14.09 -6.51 -1.72
N ALA A 163 -14.83 -6.40 -0.62
CA ALA A 163 -16.24 -6.76 -0.58
C ALA A 163 -17.08 -5.88 -1.51
N PHE A 164 -16.80 -4.57 -1.51
CA PHE A 164 -17.45 -3.62 -2.41
C PHE A 164 -17.14 -3.92 -3.88
N GLU A 165 -15.88 -4.24 -4.19
CA GLU A 165 -15.46 -4.58 -5.55
C GLU A 165 -16.13 -5.87 -6.05
N HIS A 166 -16.24 -6.89 -5.21
CA HIS A 166 -16.98 -8.11 -5.57
C HIS A 166 -18.48 -7.86 -5.75
N GLU A 167 -19.09 -7.01 -4.92
CA GLU A 167 -20.48 -6.58 -5.11
C GLU A 167 -20.67 -5.92 -6.48
N ARG A 168 -19.77 -5.01 -6.86
CA ARG A 168 -19.77 -4.35 -8.17
C ARG A 168 -19.70 -5.36 -9.31
N MET A 169 -18.78 -6.32 -9.20
CA MET A 169 -18.61 -7.40 -10.18
C MET A 169 -19.86 -8.28 -10.30
N GLU A 170 -20.52 -8.63 -9.19
CA GLU A 170 -21.75 -9.44 -9.21
C GLU A 170 -22.95 -8.70 -9.81
N LYS A 171 -22.99 -7.38 -9.65
CA LYS A 171 -23.97 -6.53 -10.35
C LYS A 171 -23.66 -6.35 -11.84
N GLY A 172 -22.50 -6.81 -12.32
CA GLY A 172 -22.08 -6.66 -13.72
C GLY A 172 -21.81 -5.20 -14.13
N ILE A 173 -21.52 -4.33 -13.17
CA ILE A 173 -21.29 -2.90 -13.42
C ILE A 173 -19.81 -2.70 -13.73
N GLU A 174 -19.45 -2.17 -14.89
CA GLU A 174 -18.06 -1.85 -15.23
C GLU A 174 -17.64 -0.47 -14.70
N LEU A 175 -16.37 -0.35 -14.30
CA LEU A 175 -15.79 0.93 -13.93
C LEU A 175 -15.66 1.84 -15.15
N LYS A 176 -15.87 3.14 -14.94
CA LYS A 176 -15.59 4.14 -15.97
C LYS A 176 -14.11 4.07 -16.38
N LYS A 177 -13.87 3.90 -17.68
CA LYS A 177 -12.52 3.88 -18.25
C LYS A 177 -11.86 5.23 -18.04
N GLY A 178 -10.67 5.19 -17.45
CA GLY A 178 -9.80 6.35 -17.28
C GLY A 178 -8.68 6.37 -18.31
N ASN A 179 -7.96 7.47 -18.37
CA ASN A 179 -6.68 7.54 -19.09
C ASN A 179 -5.57 7.02 -18.18
N SER A 180 -4.51 6.48 -18.77
CA SER A 180 -3.29 6.13 -18.09
C SER A 180 -2.13 6.99 -18.58
N THR A 181 -1.13 7.16 -17.74
CA THR A 181 0.11 7.83 -18.12
C THR A 181 0.90 7.01 -19.15
N SER A 182 1.82 7.67 -19.86
CA SER A 182 2.57 7.06 -20.94
C SER A 182 3.73 6.19 -20.45
N LEU A 183 4.47 6.63 -19.42
CA LEU A 183 5.69 5.98 -18.95
C LEU A 183 5.40 4.83 -17.99
N THR A 184 4.52 5.07 -17.03
CA THR A 184 4.30 4.15 -15.89
C THR A 184 2.95 3.44 -15.92
N LYS A 185 2.11 3.75 -16.92
CA LYS A 185 0.78 3.17 -17.15
C LYS A 185 -0.21 3.30 -15.98
N VAL A 186 0.07 4.18 -15.02
CA VAL A 186 -0.81 4.42 -13.87
C VAL A 186 -1.99 5.30 -14.28
N PRO A 187 -3.15 5.18 -13.63
CA PRO A 187 -4.31 5.97 -14.00
C PRO A 187 -4.14 7.44 -13.58
N VAL A 188 -4.62 8.37 -14.40
CA VAL A 188 -4.49 9.83 -14.15
C VAL A 188 -5.69 10.44 -13.43
N ASP A 189 -6.82 9.75 -13.42
CA ASP A 189 -8.12 10.25 -12.96
C ASP A 189 -8.53 9.72 -11.58
N ARG A 190 -7.65 8.94 -10.93
CA ARG A 190 -7.94 8.26 -9.66
C ARG A 190 -6.69 7.98 -8.85
N LEU A 191 -6.90 7.69 -7.57
CA LEU A 191 -5.86 7.19 -6.68
C LEU A 191 -5.45 5.76 -7.08
N PHE A 192 -4.16 5.46 -7.00
CA PHE A 192 -3.64 4.10 -7.16
C PHE A 192 -2.76 3.71 -5.96
N ALA A 193 -2.76 2.43 -5.60
CA ALA A 193 -1.97 1.97 -4.47
C ALA A 193 -0.47 1.92 -4.81
N ILE A 194 0.36 2.42 -3.89
CA ILE A 194 1.82 2.20 -3.87
C ILE A 194 2.13 1.12 -2.83
N THR A 195 1.66 1.32 -1.60
CA THR A 195 1.72 0.33 -0.52
C THR A 195 0.32 0.20 0.10
N PRO A 196 0.06 -0.78 0.98
CA PRO A 196 -1.21 -0.83 1.72
C PRO A 196 -1.54 0.47 2.46
N SER A 197 -0.54 1.23 2.94
CA SER A 197 -0.72 2.47 3.70
C SER A 197 -0.54 3.76 2.87
N VAL A 198 -0.13 3.68 1.60
CA VAL A 198 0.20 4.85 0.76
C VAL A 198 -0.41 4.74 -0.63
N ASN A 199 -1.11 5.80 -1.06
CA ASN A 199 -1.64 5.94 -2.41
C ASN A 199 -0.83 6.99 -3.20
N GLY A 200 -0.80 6.86 -4.51
CA GLY A 200 -0.33 7.88 -5.45
C GLY A 200 -1.47 8.54 -6.20
N VAL A 201 -1.27 9.81 -6.58
CA VAL A 201 -2.08 10.53 -7.56
C VAL A 201 -1.16 11.19 -8.58
N VAL A 202 -1.54 11.15 -9.86
CA VAL A 202 -0.79 11.83 -10.91
C VAL A 202 -1.15 13.32 -10.89
N VAL A 203 -0.15 14.18 -10.67
CA VAL A 203 -0.31 15.64 -10.71
C VAL A 203 0.04 16.18 -12.10
N HIS A 204 1.02 15.56 -12.76
CA HIS A 204 1.45 15.94 -14.09
C HIS A 204 1.93 14.71 -14.85
N ALA A 205 1.59 14.63 -16.15
CA ALA A 205 2.04 13.55 -17.02
C ALA A 205 2.22 14.06 -18.46
N GLU A 206 3.45 13.93 -18.93
CA GLU A 206 3.90 14.17 -20.30
C GLU A 206 4.76 12.98 -20.77
N GLU A 207 5.11 12.94 -22.05
CA GLU A 207 5.81 11.81 -22.67
C GLU A 207 7.13 11.43 -21.97
N HIS A 208 7.86 12.43 -21.45
CA HIS A 208 9.19 12.26 -20.85
C HIS A 208 9.23 12.63 -19.37
N CYS A 209 8.11 13.03 -18.78
CA CYS A 209 8.05 13.52 -17.40
C CYS A 209 6.72 13.14 -16.75
N GLU A 210 6.76 12.54 -15.56
CA GLU A 210 5.58 12.30 -14.75
C GLU A 210 5.84 12.79 -13.31
N ILE A 211 4.84 13.40 -12.69
CA ILE A 211 4.90 13.84 -11.28
C ILE A 211 3.72 13.21 -10.55
N TRP A 212 4.03 12.50 -9.47
CA TRP A 212 3.05 11.92 -8.57
C TRP A 212 3.14 12.58 -7.20
N ASN A 213 1.99 12.83 -6.58
CA ASN A 213 1.93 13.07 -5.14
C ASN A 213 1.56 11.76 -4.46
N LEU A 214 2.35 11.38 -3.46
CA LEU A 214 2.06 10.28 -2.56
C LEU A 214 1.32 10.84 -1.36
N ASN A 215 0.21 10.21 -1.00
CA ASN A 215 -0.59 10.56 0.17
C ASN A 215 -0.78 9.33 1.06
N TRP A 216 -1.01 9.56 2.34
CA TRP A 216 -1.49 8.50 3.23
C TRP A 216 -2.79 7.92 2.68
N ASN A 217 -2.95 6.59 2.77
CA ASN A 217 -4.15 5.92 2.29
C ASN A 217 -5.37 6.39 3.12
N SER A 218 -6.56 6.47 2.50
CA SER A 218 -7.79 6.87 3.19
C SER A 218 -8.15 5.93 4.35
N LYS A 219 -7.57 4.73 4.37
CA LYS A 219 -7.62 3.76 5.48
C LYS A 219 -6.86 4.22 6.72
N VAL A 220 -5.87 5.09 6.54
CA VAL A 220 -5.01 5.66 7.60
C VAL A 220 -5.54 7.02 8.04
N THR A 221 -5.94 7.85 7.09
CA THR A 221 -6.40 9.22 7.33
C THR A 221 -7.83 9.39 6.85
N ILE A 222 -8.75 8.69 7.52
CA ILE A 222 -10.17 8.59 7.15
C ILE A 222 -10.83 9.97 6.93
N ASN A 223 -10.43 10.97 7.71
CA ASN A 223 -11.00 12.32 7.65
C ASN A 223 -10.31 13.24 6.63
N ASP A 224 -9.11 12.88 6.16
CA ASP A 224 -8.33 13.67 5.21
C ASP A 224 -7.42 12.76 4.35
N PRO A 225 -7.88 12.31 3.17
CA PRO A 225 -7.10 11.44 2.30
C PRO A 225 -5.98 12.16 1.53
N PHE A 226 -5.79 13.47 1.76
CA PHE A 226 -4.83 14.30 1.03
C PHE A 226 -3.64 14.74 1.88
N ILE A 227 -3.38 14.06 3.01
CA ILE A 227 -2.16 14.28 3.79
C ILE A 227 -0.97 13.79 2.96
N GLU A 228 -0.29 14.75 2.33
CA GLU A 228 0.80 14.51 1.39
C GLU A 228 2.06 14.04 2.11
N LEU A 229 2.62 12.96 1.58
CA LEU A 229 3.77 12.23 2.11
C LEU A 229 5.04 12.57 1.32
N ALA A 230 4.95 12.59 0.00
CA ALA A 230 6.07 12.89 -0.86
C ALA A 230 5.61 13.30 -2.26
N GLU A 231 6.48 14.04 -2.95
CA GLU A 231 6.39 14.24 -4.40
C GLU A 231 7.42 13.32 -5.08
N VAL A 232 6.99 12.58 -6.10
CA VAL A 232 7.83 11.71 -6.91
C VAL A 232 7.83 12.20 -8.34
N THR A 233 8.99 12.57 -8.86
CA THR A 233 9.16 13.01 -10.25
C THR A 233 9.94 11.96 -11.04
N PHE A 234 9.36 11.49 -12.13
CA PHE A 234 9.98 10.62 -13.13
C PHE A 234 10.43 11.46 -14.30
N ILE A 235 11.69 11.32 -14.70
CA ILE A 235 12.25 11.98 -15.89
C ILE A 235 12.85 10.90 -16.77
N HIS A 236 12.16 10.60 -17.87
CA HIS A 236 12.61 9.63 -18.85
C HIS A 236 13.38 10.34 -19.97
N GLN A 237 14.61 9.91 -20.20
CA GLN A 237 15.48 10.45 -21.24
C GLN A 237 15.83 9.32 -22.19
N THR A 238 15.43 9.48 -23.45
CA THR A 238 15.80 8.51 -24.48
C THR A 238 17.26 8.66 -24.85
N LYS A 239 17.85 7.59 -25.36
CA LYS A 239 19.20 7.55 -25.91
C LYS A 239 19.47 8.74 -26.84
N ASP A 240 18.55 9.01 -27.77
CA ASP A 240 18.71 10.08 -28.76
C ASP A 240 18.76 11.46 -28.11
N MET A 241 17.94 11.70 -27.07
CA MET A 241 17.97 12.93 -26.30
C MET A 241 19.30 13.09 -25.54
N ILE A 242 19.80 12.01 -24.93
CA ILE A 242 21.06 12.02 -24.18
C ILE A 242 22.24 12.27 -25.12
N GLN A 243 22.31 11.54 -26.24
CA GLN A 243 23.37 11.70 -27.25
C GLN A 243 23.41 13.12 -27.79
N LYS A 244 22.25 13.68 -28.16
CA LYS A 244 22.16 15.06 -28.62
C LYS A 244 22.62 16.06 -27.56
N ASN A 245 22.23 15.88 -26.29
CA ASN A 245 22.67 16.77 -25.21
C ASN A 245 24.19 16.71 -24.97
N ILE A 246 24.83 15.56 -25.20
CA ILE A 246 26.29 15.43 -25.13
C ILE A 246 26.95 16.16 -26.30
N GLU A 247 26.43 15.98 -27.51
CA GLU A 247 26.91 16.67 -28.72
C GLU A 247 26.75 18.19 -28.60
N ASP A 248 25.65 18.65 -28.01
CA ASP A 248 25.36 20.06 -27.71
C ASP A 248 26.21 20.61 -26.53
N GLY A 249 27.04 19.78 -25.89
CA GLY A 249 27.96 20.20 -24.83
C GLY A 249 27.30 20.50 -23.48
N VAL A 250 26.13 19.91 -23.20
CA VAL A 250 25.46 20.06 -21.90
C VAL A 250 26.33 19.41 -20.81
N LEU A 251 26.78 20.23 -19.86
CA LEU A 251 27.77 19.85 -18.84
C LEU A 251 27.35 18.63 -18.03
N TYR A 252 26.08 18.57 -17.61
CA TYR A 252 25.55 17.46 -16.81
C TYR A 252 25.79 16.10 -17.49
N TYR A 253 25.36 15.96 -18.74
CA TYR A 253 25.50 14.71 -19.50
C TYR A 253 26.95 14.42 -19.89
N SER A 254 27.72 15.47 -20.20
CA SER A 254 29.13 15.34 -20.54
C SER A 254 29.95 14.76 -19.38
N ILE A 255 29.62 15.15 -18.13
CA ILE A 255 30.26 14.60 -16.93
C ILE A 255 29.75 13.18 -16.65
N LEU A 256 28.45 12.98 -16.77
CA LEU A 256 27.78 11.72 -16.41
C LEU A 256 28.21 10.54 -17.29
N TYR A 257 28.44 10.79 -18.59
CA TYR A 257 28.84 9.79 -19.58
C TYR A 257 30.33 9.93 -19.98
N LEU A 258 31.15 10.50 -19.11
CA LEU A 258 32.57 10.72 -19.38
C LEU A 258 33.27 9.37 -19.64
N GLY A 259 33.82 9.20 -20.85
CA GLY A 259 34.51 7.97 -21.25
C GLY A 259 33.58 6.87 -21.78
N THR A 260 32.26 7.08 -21.82
CA THR A 260 31.31 6.17 -22.46
C THR A 260 31.14 6.53 -23.94
N PRO A 261 31.37 5.60 -24.88
CA PRO A 261 31.09 5.83 -26.29
C PRO A 261 29.60 6.11 -26.54
N LEU A 262 29.27 7.10 -27.40
CA LEU A 262 27.88 7.48 -27.69
C LEU A 262 26.99 6.28 -28.05
N HIS A 263 27.51 5.32 -28.82
CA HIS A 263 26.72 4.16 -29.27
C HIS A 263 26.33 3.20 -28.14
N GLU A 264 27.07 3.20 -27.03
CA GLU A 264 26.82 2.39 -25.82
C GLU A 264 25.80 3.05 -24.88
N ILE A 265 25.45 4.32 -25.10
CA ILE A 265 24.42 5.02 -24.31
C ILE A 265 23.05 4.37 -24.56
N GLN A 266 22.30 4.19 -23.48
CA GLN A 266 20.95 3.65 -23.45
C GLN A 266 19.97 4.66 -22.84
N ASP A 267 18.68 4.38 -22.95
CA ASP A 267 17.63 5.13 -22.27
C ASP A 267 17.87 5.14 -20.76
N ARG A 268 17.48 6.23 -20.11
CA ARG A 268 17.69 6.46 -18.68
C ARG A 268 16.43 6.98 -18.04
N LEU A 269 16.16 6.50 -16.83
CA LEU A 269 15.08 7.00 -15.99
C LEU A 269 15.64 7.59 -14.69
N GLU A 270 15.33 8.84 -14.42
CA GLU A 270 15.57 9.44 -13.11
C GLU A 270 14.29 9.46 -12.30
N ILE A 271 14.35 8.91 -11.08
CA ILE A 271 13.27 8.93 -10.10
C ILE A 271 13.73 9.86 -8.97
N ARG A 272 13.06 11.00 -8.82
CA ARG A 272 13.37 11.99 -7.78
C ARG A 272 12.27 11.97 -6.75
N VAL A 273 12.63 11.71 -5.49
CA VAL A 273 11.67 11.66 -4.38
C VAL A 273 11.99 12.78 -3.42
N LYS A 274 11.01 13.64 -3.17
CA LYS A 274 11.06 14.70 -2.18
C LYS A 274 10.06 14.37 -1.08
N LEU A 275 10.56 14.05 0.11
CA LEU A 275 9.70 13.78 1.26
C LEU A 275 9.18 15.10 1.84
N ASN A 276 7.90 15.13 2.18
CA ASN A 276 7.32 16.28 2.86
C ASN A 276 7.49 16.17 4.38
N SER A 277 7.50 17.31 5.07
CA SER A 277 7.56 17.37 6.53
C SER A 277 6.28 16.80 7.16
N ASP A 278 6.40 16.12 8.31
CA ASP A 278 5.37 15.38 9.08
C ASP A 278 4.09 16.14 9.50
N PHE A 279 3.79 17.31 8.94
CA PHE A 279 2.64 18.11 9.35
C PHE A 279 1.33 17.40 9.00
N GLY A 280 0.62 16.93 10.03
CA GLY A 280 -0.66 16.22 9.89
C GLY A 280 -0.53 14.71 9.65
N ALA A 281 0.67 14.14 9.63
CA ALA A 281 0.86 12.71 9.43
C ALA A 281 0.21 11.89 10.58
N PRO A 282 -0.46 10.75 10.28
CA PRO A 282 -1.09 9.90 11.29
C PRO A 282 -0.06 9.23 12.21
N ARG A 283 1.16 9.02 11.71
CA ARG A 283 2.32 8.51 12.45
C ARG A 283 3.62 8.97 11.79
N THR A 284 4.69 8.98 12.57
CA THR A 284 6.04 9.18 12.03
C THR A 284 6.39 8.02 11.10
N MET A 285 6.92 8.34 9.92
CA MET A 285 7.46 7.32 9.01
C MET A 285 8.82 6.83 9.50
N GLU A 286 8.90 5.54 9.74
CA GLU A 286 10.16 4.85 10.06
C GLU A 286 10.98 4.66 8.77
N GLN A 287 12.31 4.60 8.89
CA GLN A 287 13.20 4.42 7.74
C GLN A 287 12.85 3.17 6.92
N VAL A 288 12.49 2.07 7.58
CA VAL A 288 12.06 0.82 6.93
C VAL A 288 10.84 1.02 6.03
N GLU A 289 9.91 1.88 6.45
CA GLU A 289 8.70 2.19 5.66
C GLU A 289 9.06 3.02 4.42
N ILE A 290 9.96 4.00 4.57
CA ILE A 290 10.48 4.80 3.46
C ILE A 290 11.17 3.91 2.43
N GLU A 291 12.08 3.04 2.87
CA GLU A 291 12.80 2.10 1.99
C GLU A 291 11.82 1.16 1.27
N TYR A 292 10.78 0.67 1.96
CA TYR A 292 9.75 -0.16 1.35
C TYR A 292 8.97 0.59 0.26
N ILE A 293 8.53 1.83 0.54
CA ILE A 293 7.83 2.68 -0.45
C ILE A 293 8.71 2.91 -1.68
N LEU A 294 10.00 3.24 -1.50
CA LEU A 294 10.93 3.48 -2.58
C LEU A 294 11.12 2.23 -3.46
N ASN A 295 11.22 1.05 -2.84
CA ASN A 295 11.31 -0.22 -3.55
C ASN A 295 10.05 -0.55 -4.35
N GLU A 296 8.86 -0.31 -3.79
CA GLU A 296 7.59 -0.51 -4.50
C GLU A 296 7.46 0.43 -5.70
N ILE A 297 7.88 1.71 -5.57
CA ILE A 297 7.90 2.66 -6.69
C ILE A 297 8.84 2.17 -7.80
N ILE A 298 10.07 1.80 -7.46
CA ILE A 298 11.04 1.29 -8.43
C ILE A 298 10.51 0.03 -9.11
N GLY A 299 9.99 -0.94 -8.33
CA GLY A 299 9.46 -2.19 -8.86
C GLY A 299 8.31 -1.96 -9.83
N LYS A 300 7.36 -1.10 -9.46
CA LYS A 300 6.20 -0.74 -10.30
C LYS A 300 6.62 -0.08 -11.61
N VAL A 301 7.60 0.81 -11.54
CA VAL A 301 8.07 1.55 -12.72
C VAL A 301 8.95 0.67 -13.61
N HIS A 302 9.75 -0.22 -13.04
CA HIS A 302 10.55 -1.17 -13.81
C HIS A 302 9.69 -2.11 -14.65
N LEU A 303 8.60 -2.62 -14.09
CA LEU A 303 7.67 -3.50 -14.81
C LEU A 303 7.01 -2.80 -16.01
N GLU A 304 6.65 -1.53 -15.87
CA GLU A 304 5.85 -0.81 -16.86
C GLU A 304 6.69 -0.02 -17.88
N ALA A 305 7.77 0.62 -17.45
CA ALA A 305 8.60 1.47 -18.30
C ALA A 305 9.55 0.68 -19.21
N GLN A 306 9.74 -0.63 -18.96
CA GLN A 306 10.66 -1.51 -19.71
C GLN A 306 12.12 -1.00 -19.76
N ILE A 307 12.51 -0.15 -18.81
CA ILE A 307 13.88 0.35 -18.68
C ILE A 307 14.63 -0.58 -17.71
N PRO A 308 15.85 -1.03 -18.05
CA PRO A 308 16.66 -1.85 -17.14
C PRO A 308 16.95 -1.12 -15.81
N ILE A 309 16.97 -1.86 -14.70
CA ILE A 309 17.18 -1.28 -13.36
C ILE A 309 18.53 -0.54 -13.28
N GLU A 310 19.56 -1.04 -13.95
CA GLU A 310 20.88 -0.42 -14.04
C GLU A 310 20.87 0.98 -14.67
N ASN A 311 19.82 1.30 -15.43
CA ASN A 311 19.62 2.59 -16.07
C ASN A 311 18.61 3.47 -15.31
N MET A 312 18.16 3.03 -14.14
CA MET A 312 17.33 3.81 -13.23
C MET A 312 18.18 4.44 -12.13
N ILE A 313 17.97 5.72 -11.86
CA ILE A 313 18.64 6.43 -10.76
C ILE A 313 17.62 7.02 -9.83
N LEU A 314 17.67 6.58 -8.58
CA LEU A 314 16.90 7.14 -7.48
C LEU A 314 17.67 8.30 -6.84
N ILE A 315 17.02 9.46 -6.73
CA ILE A 315 17.55 10.65 -6.06
C ILE A 315 16.55 11.03 -4.96
N GLN A 316 16.94 10.79 -3.71
CA GLN A 316 16.18 11.24 -2.54
C GLN A 316 16.66 12.64 -2.13
N ARG A 317 15.73 13.58 -1.93
CA ARG A 317 16.02 14.98 -1.57
C ARG A 317 15.34 15.41 -0.29
#